data_AF-A0A367LZ27-F1
#
_entry.id   AF-A0A367LZ27-F1
#
_cell.length_a   1.000
_cell.length_b   1.000
_cell.length_c   1.000
_cell.angle_alpha   90.00
_cell.angle_beta   90.00
_cell.angle_gamma   90.00
#
_symmetry.space_group_name_H-M   'P 1'
#
loop_
_entity.id
_entity.type
_entity.pdbx_description
1 polymer ?
#
loop_
_entity_poly.entity_id
_entity_poly.type
_entity_poly.pdbx_seq_one_letter_code
_entity_poly.pdbx_strand_id
1 'polypeptide(L)'
;MLAIFLAALLFGFAFNVSPGAVFSETLRRGLTGGFRPALLVQLGSLIGDAVWALLGLTGLALLLGYEQVRIPLTLACAAYLAWLG
;
A
#
# COMPACT_ATOMS: atom_id res chain seq x y z
N MET A 1 -15.42 6.66 14.02
CA MET A 1 -14.08 7.28 13.89
C MET A 1 -13.03 6.61 14.74
N LEU A 2 -13.18 6.52 16.07
CA LEU A 2 -12.22 5.80 16.92
C LEU A 2 -12.01 4.33 16.48
N ALA A 3 -13.09 3.61 16.17
CA ALA A 3 -13.00 2.22 15.71
C ALA A 3 -12.20 2.06 14.40
N ILE A 4 -12.38 2.96 13.43
CA ILE A 4 -11.64 2.95 12.16
C ILE A 4 -10.16 3.24 12.40
N PHE A 5 -9.86 4.21 13.26
CA PHE A 5 -8.48 4.53 13.64
C PHE A 5 -7.79 3.32 14.30
N LEU A 6 -8.45 2.68 15.26
CA LEU A 6 -7.90 1.49 15.93
C LEU A 6 -7.71 0.33 14.95
N ALA A 7 -8.67 0.10 14.05
CA ALA A 7 -8.53 -0.93 13.02
C ALA A 7 -7.33 -0.64 12.10
N ALA A 8 -7.19 0.60 11.61
CA ALA A 8 -6.07 1.00 10.76
C ALA A 8 -4.72 0.88 11.49
N LEU A 9 -4.66 1.26 12.78
CA LEU A 9 -3.47 1.12 13.61
C LEU A 9 -3.05 -0.34 13.76
N LEU A 10 -4.00 -1.21 14.14
CA LEU A 10 -3.74 -2.65 14.29
C LEU A 10 -3.31 -3.28 12.97
N PHE A 11 -3.93 -2.88 11.86
CA PHE A 11 -3.55 -3.34 10.53
C PHE A 11 -2.13 -2.90 10.17
N GLY A 12 -1.77 -1.65 10.48
CA GLY A 12 -0.41 -1.13 10.30
C GLY A 12 0.63 -1.92 11.10
N PHE A 13 0.33 -2.28 12.35
CA PHE A 13 1.23 -3.15 13.13
C PHE A 13 1.35 -4.55 12.54
N ALA A 14 0.23 -5.19 12.18
CA ALA A 14 0.24 -6.51 11.57
C ALA A 14 1.06 -6.53 10.27
N PHE A 15 0.93 -5.50 9.44
CA PHE A 15 1.70 -5.34 8.21
C PHE A 15 3.19 -5.16 8.47
N ASN A 16 3.56 -4.33 9.46
CA ASN A 16 4.96 -4.09 9.82
C ASN A 16 5.66 -5.29 10.47
N VAL A 17 4.92 -6.15 11.15
CA VAL A 17 5.47 -7.37 11.77
C VAL A 17 5.67 -8.50 10.76
N SER A 18 5.02 -8.42 9.60
CA SER A 18 5.13 -9.43 8.55
C SER A 18 6.58 -9.53 8.05
N PRO A 19 7.17 -10.74 8.00
CA PRO A 19 8.52 -10.91 7.50
C PRO A 19 8.59 -10.53 6.01
N GLY A 20 9.40 -9.52 5.71
CA GLY A 20 9.55 -8.96 4.37
C GLY A 20 10.80 -8.10 4.22
N ALA A 21 11.02 -7.55 3.02
CA ALA A 21 12.24 -6.78 2.71
C ALA A 21 12.42 -5.56 3.63
N VAL A 22 11.35 -4.78 3.84
CA VAL A 22 11.36 -3.58 4.69
C VAL A 22 11.61 -3.96 6.16
N PHE A 23 10.97 -5.03 6.66
CA PHE A 23 11.19 -5.52 8.01
C PHE A 23 12.63 -5.98 8.23
N SER A 24 13.16 -6.83 7.33
CA SER A 24 14.53 -7.34 7.40
C SER A 24 15.56 -6.20 7.37
N GLU A 25 15.36 -5.20 6.53
CA GLU A 25 16.25 -4.05 6.45
C GLU A 25 16.13 -3.13 7.67
N THR A 26 14.91 -2.93 8.20
CA THR A 26 14.68 -2.17 9.44
C THR A 26 15.36 -2.85 10.61
N LEU A 27 15.25 -4.17 10.72
CA LEU A 27 15.91 -4.96 11.76
C LEU A 27 17.44 -4.88 11.61
N ARG A 28 17.97 -5.06 10.40
CA ARG A 28 19.41 -4.97 10.13
C ARG A 28 19.96 -3.60 10.53
N ARG A 29 19.32 -2.51 10.10
CA ARG A 29 19.75 -1.14 10.44
C ARG A 29 19.51 -0.80 11.92
N GLY A 30 18.47 -1.36 12.52
CA GLY A 30 18.18 -1.24 13.95
C GLY A 30 19.25 -1.89 14.83
N LEU A 31 19.65 -3.13 14.49
CA LEU A 31 20.68 -3.88 15.22
C LEU A 31 22.08 -3.30 15.05
N THR A 32 22.38 -2.67 13.90
CA THR A 32 23.73 -2.13 13.60
C THR A 32 23.90 -0.65 13.95
N GLY A 33 22.82 0.15 13.87
CA GLY A 33 22.89 1.61 14.01
C GLY A 33 21.84 2.22 14.94
N GLY A 34 21.03 1.40 15.61
CA GLY A 34 20.03 1.83 16.57
C GLY A 34 18.75 2.39 15.93
N PHE A 35 18.00 3.17 16.71
CA PHE A 35 16.66 3.62 16.33
C PHE A 35 16.62 4.53 15.11
N ARG A 36 17.53 5.50 15.00
CA ARG A 36 17.49 6.51 13.93
C ARG A 36 17.60 5.88 12.53
N PRO A 37 18.57 4.98 12.24
CA PRO A 37 18.64 4.28 10.96
C PRO A 37 17.42 3.40 10.66
N ALA A 38 16.86 2.73 11.67
CA ALA A 38 15.64 1.94 11.52
C ALA A 38 14.43 2.83 11.16
N LEU A 39 14.27 3.98 11.83
CA LEU A 39 13.21 4.94 11.54
C LEU A 39 13.30 5.49 10.12
N LEU A 40 14.51 5.77 9.62
CA LEU A 40 14.71 6.25 8.24
C LEU A 40 14.28 5.21 7.19
N VAL A 41 14.46 3.92 7.46
CA VAL A 41 13.96 2.85 6.56
C VAL A 41 12.43 2.86 6.51
N GLN A 42 11.78 2.98 7.66
CA GLN A 42 10.32 3.02 7.74
C GLN A 42 9.72 4.27 7.09
N LEU A 43 10.34 5.44 7.30
CA LEU A 43 9.95 6.66 6.58
C LEU A 43 10.15 6.52 5.07
N GLY A 44 11.27 5.94 4.64
CA GLY A 44 11.52 5.65 3.23
C GLY A 44 10.47 4.71 2.63
N SER A 45 10.08 3.66 3.35
CA SER A 45 9.00 2.75 2.95
C SER A 45 7.68 3.50 2.78
N LEU A 46 7.28 4.30 3.77
CA LEU A 46 6.03 5.05 3.73
C LEU A 46 5.98 6.05 2.56
N ILE A 47 7.10 6.73 2.29
CA ILE A 47 7.23 7.63 1.14
C ILE A 47 7.12 6.82 -0.17
N GLY A 48 7.76 5.65 -0.24
CA GLY A 48 7.66 4.74 -1.38
C GLY A 48 6.22 4.30 -1.64
N ASP A 49 5.50 3.88 -0.60
CA ASP A 49 4.09 3.48 -0.68
C ASP A 49 3.20 4.64 -1.15
N ALA A 50 3.42 5.84 -0.62
CA ALA A 50 2.68 7.03 -1.01
C ALA A 50 2.93 7.41 -2.48
N VAL A 51 4.19 7.36 -2.94
CA VAL A 51 4.56 7.63 -4.34
C VAL A 51 3.96 6.57 -5.25
N TRP A 52 4.05 5.30 -4.88
CA TRP A 52 3.46 4.19 -5.64
C TRP A 52 1.94 4.37 -5.77
N ALA A 53 1.24 4.67 -4.67
CA ALA A 53 -0.19 4.90 -4.68
C ALA A 53 -0.57 6.12 -5.54
N LEU A 54 0.17 7.23 -5.42
CA LEU A 54 -0.06 8.43 -6.21
C LEU A 54 0.07 8.14 -7.72
N LEU A 55 1.16 7.48 -8.12
CA LEU A 55 1.38 7.12 -9.51
C LEU A 55 0.35 6.12 -10.03
N GLY A 56 0.05 5.08 -9.25
CA GLY A 56 -0.93 4.06 -9.62
C GLY A 56 -2.34 4.62 -9.78
N LEU A 57 -2.81 5.41 -8.82
CA LEU A 57 -4.15 6.00 -8.85
C LEU A 57 -4.26 7.08 -9.93
N THR A 58 -3.26 7.94 -10.08
CA THR A 58 -3.26 8.96 -11.13
C THR A 58 -3.20 8.31 -12.51
N GLY A 59 -2.32 7.32 -12.70
CA GLY A 59 -2.22 6.57 -13.95
C GLY A 59 -3.52 5.86 -14.30
N LEU A 60 -4.15 5.20 -13.32
CA LEU A 60 -5.47 4.59 -13.49
C LEU A 60 -6.52 5.63 -13.89
N ALA A 61 -6.57 6.78 -13.21
CA ALA A 61 -7.52 7.84 -13.53
C ALA A 61 -7.36 8.35 -14.97
N LEU A 62 -6.12 8.51 -15.45
CA LEU A 62 -5.83 8.88 -16.84
C LEU A 62 -6.26 7.78 -17.83
N LEU A 63 -5.96 6.52 -17.54
CA LEU A 63 -6.34 5.38 -18.38
C LEU A 63 -7.86 5.23 -18.51
N LEU A 64 -8.60 5.49 -17.45
CA LEU A 64 -10.07 5.47 -17.45
C LEU A 64 -10.69 6.61 -18.29
N GLY A 65 -9.91 7.59 -18.73
CA GLY A 65 -10.33 8.59 -19.72
C GLY A 65 -10.54 7.99 -21.11
N TYR A 66 -9.92 6.85 -21.42
CA TYR A 66 -10.04 6.19 -22.72
C TYR A 66 -11.17 5.15 -22.69
N GLU A 67 -12.14 5.30 -23.60
CA GLU A 67 -13.30 4.41 -23.67
C GLU A 67 -12.90 2.95 -23.94
N GLN A 68 -11.87 2.75 -24.76
CA GLN A 68 -11.31 1.44 -25.10
C GLN A 68 -10.75 0.68 -23.89
N VAL A 69 -10.35 1.40 -22.83
CA VAL A 69 -9.85 0.80 -21.58
C VAL A 69 -10.97 0.73 -20.55
N ARG A 70 -11.74 1.81 -20.41
CA ARG A 70 -12.79 1.93 -19.40
C ARG A 70 -13.90 0.90 -19.58
N ILE A 71 -14.40 0.69 -20.80
CA ILE A 71 -15.55 -0.22 -21.03
C ILE A 71 -15.17 -1.67 -20.68
N PRO A 72 -14.08 -2.26 -21.24
CA PRO A 72 -13.70 -3.63 -20.89
C PRO A 72 -13.43 -3.82 -19.41
N LEU A 73 -12.72 -2.86 -18.78
CA LEU A 73 -12.41 -2.93 -17.36
C LEU A 73 -13.68 -2.87 -16.50
N THR A 74 -14.63 -2.00 -16.86
CA THR A 74 -15.92 -1.89 -16.16
C THR A 74 -16.70 -3.21 -16.23
N LEU A 75 -16.77 -3.82 -17.43
CA LEU A 75 -17.45 -5.10 -17.60
C LEU A 75 -16.77 -6.22 -16.79
N ALA A 76 -15.43 -6.26 -16.80
CA ALA A 76 -14.67 -7.24 -16.01
C ALA A 76 -14.91 -7.06 -14.51
N CYS A 77 -14.86 -5.82 -13.99
CA CYS A 77 -15.14 -5.52 -12.60
C CYS A 77 -16.59 -5.85 -12.22
N ALA A 78 -17.57 -5.53 -13.07
CA ALA A 78 -18.97 -5.85 -12.84
C ALA A 78 -19.21 -7.37 -12.78
N ALA A 79 -18.60 -8.13 -13.70
CA ALA A 79 -18.67 -9.59 -13.69
C ALA A 79 -18.02 -10.17 -12.42
N TYR A 80 -16.88 -9.63 -12.00
CA TYR A 80 -16.22 -10.04 -10.77
C TYR A 80 -17.06 -9.75 -9.52
N LEU A 81 -17.69 -8.58 -9.44
CA LEU A 81 -18.62 -8.25 -8.36
C LEU A 81 -19.82 -9.19 -8.35
N ALA A 82 -20.43 -9.45 -9.51
CA ALA A 82 -21.54 -10.39 -9.60
C ALA A 82 -21.16 -11.83 -9.18
N TRP A 83 -19.89 -12.22 -9.38
CA TRP A 83 -19.36 -13.49 -8.89
C TRP A 83 -19.14 -13.51 -7.38
N LEU A 84 -18.74 -12.38 -6.78
CA LEU A 84 -18.54 -12.25 -5.33
C LEU A 84 -19.85 -12.19 -4.53
N GLY A 85 -20.96 -11.74 -5.14
CA GLY A 85 -22.29 -11.64 -4.52
C GLY A 85 -22.57 -10.26 -3.95
#